data_AF-A0A7M3MLW4-F1
#
_entry.id   AF-A0A7M3MLW4-F1
#
_cell.length_a   1.000
_cell.length_b   1.000
_cell.length_c   1.000
_cell.angle_alpha   90.00
_cell.angle_beta   90.00
_cell.angle_gamma   90.00
#
_symmetry.space_group_name_H-M   'P 1'
#
loop_
_entity.id
_entity.type
_entity.pdbx_description
1 polymer ?
#
loop_
_entity_poly.entity_id
_entity_poly.type
_entity_poly.pdbx_seq_one_letter_code
_entity_poly.pdbx_strand_id
1 'polypeptide(L)'
;MTTRQRARQGWRRTVPAQLSEERSARLRGLMEDPDTWVLRHAWDAYLLDGDPGRLIDPAELTKDHLVASLEWLRQQRHPLYRALEGGHRAPEGWLESLPLHRRLVELLHR
;
A
#
# COMPACT_ATOMS: atom_id res chain seq x y z
N MET A 1 -29.08 -9.40 -14.43
CA MET A 1 -27.71 -9.41 -14.98
C MET A 1 -26.85 -8.41 -14.24
N THR A 2 -25.95 -8.88 -13.38
CA THR A 2 -24.60 -8.34 -13.16
C THR A 2 -23.95 -9.28 -12.16
N THR A 3 -23.15 -10.21 -12.69
CA THR A 3 -22.35 -11.15 -11.94
C THR A 3 -21.33 -10.33 -11.14
N ARG A 4 -21.54 -10.19 -9.83
CA ARG A 4 -20.49 -9.72 -8.91
C ARG A 4 -19.38 -10.75 -8.96
N GLN A 5 -18.41 -10.50 -9.85
CA GLN A 5 -17.20 -11.28 -9.97
C GLN A 5 -16.45 -11.13 -8.64
N ARG A 6 -16.61 -12.14 -7.78
CA ARG A 6 -15.77 -12.36 -6.60
C ARG A 6 -14.32 -12.36 -7.08
N ALA A 7 -13.60 -11.26 -6.85
CA ALA A 7 -12.14 -11.23 -6.95
C ALA A 7 -11.58 -12.09 -5.81
N ARG A 8 -11.64 -13.41 -5.96
CA ARG A 8 -11.29 -14.36 -4.90
C ARG A 8 -9.82 -14.81 -4.96
N GLN A 9 -9.02 -14.34 -5.91
CA GLN A 9 -7.62 -14.76 -6.09
C GLN A 9 -6.80 -13.66 -6.76
N GLY A 10 -5.90 -12.99 -6.03
CA GLY A 10 -4.83 -12.21 -6.70
C GLY A 10 -4.13 -11.10 -5.90
N TRP A 11 -4.81 -10.41 -4.98
CA TRP A 11 -4.25 -9.18 -4.38
C TRP A 11 -3.13 -9.43 -3.36
N ARG A 12 -2.97 -10.68 -2.89
CA ARG A 12 -1.86 -11.11 -2.02
C ARG A 12 -0.46 -10.79 -2.59
N ARG A 13 -0.36 -10.49 -3.88
CA ARG A 13 0.92 -10.17 -4.55
C ARG A 13 0.99 -8.77 -5.16
N THR A 14 -0.13 -8.10 -5.40
CA THR A 14 -0.11 -6.81 -6.12
C THR A 14 -1.29 -5.91 -5.79
N VAL A 15 -1.04 -4.60 -5.74
CA VAL A 15 -2.09 -3.57 -5.63
C VAL A 15 -2.94 -3.58 -6.90
N PRO A 16 -4.29 -3.61 -6.79
CA PRO A 16 -5.15 -3.59 -7.97
C PRO A 16 -4.90 -2.35 -8.84
N ALA A 17 -4.80 -2.57 -10.15
CA ALA A 17 -4.62 -1.49 -11.12
C ALA A 17 -5.80 -0.51 -11.17
N GLN A 18 -6.98 -0.94 -10.72
CA GLN A 18 -8.19 -0.14 -10.64
C GLN A 18 -8.83 -0.36 -9.27
N LEU A 19 -9.06 0.73 -8.57
CA LEU A 19 -9.77 0.78 -7.30
C LEU A 19 -11.01 1.67 -7.48
N SER A 20 -12.05 1.44 -6.69
CA SER A 20 -13.12 2.43 -6.57
C SER A 20 -12.57 3.69 -5.90
N GLU A 21 -13.23 4.83 -6.12
CA GLU A 21 -12.83 6.12 -5.54
C GLU A 21 -12.61 6.04 -4.02
N GLU A 22 -13.53 5.38 -3.30
CA GLU A 22 -13.43 5.15 -1.87
C GLU A 22 -12.16 4.37 -1.47
N ARG A 23 -11.79 3.34 -2.25
CA ARG A 23 -10.60 2.53 -1.98
C ARG A 23 -9.31 3.24 -2.37
N SER A 24 -9.33 4.03 -3.44
CA SER A 24 -8.23 4.93 -3.78
C SER A 24 -8.02 5.98 -2.71
N ALA A 25 -9.09 6.53 -2.11
CA ALA A 25 -8.99 7.47 -1.00
C ALA A 25 -8.37 6.82 0.25
N ARG A 26 -8.79 5.60 0.62
CA ARG A 26 -8.15 4.85 1.73
C ARG A 26 -6.68 4.55 1.45
N LEU A 27 -6.37 4.11 0.24
CA LEU A 27 -4.99 3.86 -0.18
C LEU A 27 -4.15 5.15 -0.11
N ARG A 28 -4.70 6.29 -0.55
CA ARG A 28 -4.02 7.58 -0.47
C ARG A 28 -3.75 7.97 0.97
N GLY A 29 -4.76 7.87 1.83
CA GLY A 29 -4.60 8.11 3.27
C GLY A 29 -3.48 7.27 3.88
N LEU A 30 -3.43 5.98 3.55
CA LEU A 30 -2.34 5.09 4.00
C LEU A 30 -0.96 5.51 3.49
N MET A 31 -0.84 6.07 2.28
CA MET A 31 0.44 6.53 1.74
C MET A 31 0.90 7.87 2.31
N GLU A 32 -0.06 8.70 2.71
CA GLU A 32 0.17 10.04 3.26
C GLU A 32 0.38 10.03 4.77
N ASP A 33 -0.15 9.02 5.48
CA ASP A 33 0.04 8.82 6.91
C ASP A 33 1.35 8.07 7.19
N PRO A 34 2.38 8.73 7.75
CA PRO A 34 3.64 8.07 8.06
C PRO A 34 3.54 7.15 9.28
N ASP A 35 2.53 7.32 10.13
CA ASP A 35 2.45 6.65 11.43
C ASP A 35 1.57 5.39 11.39
N THR A 36 0.93 5.10 10.25
CA THR A 36 0.16 3.87 10.07
C THR A 36 0.62 3.07 8.86
N TRP A 37 0.77 1.76 9.06
CA TRP A 37 1.13 0.81 8.02
C TRP A 37 0.24 -0.42 8.06
N VAL A 38 0.19 -1.14 6.93
CA VAL A 38 -0.46 -2.44 6.84
C VAL A 38 0.53 -3.44 6.26
N LEU A 39 0.66 -4.61 6.91
CA LEU A 39 1.48 -5.69 6.38
C LEU A 39 0.90 -6.21 5.06
N ARG A 40 1.77 -6.62 4.14
CA ARG A 40 1.42 -7.13 2.80
C ARG A 40 0.18 -8.04 2.77
N HIS A 41 0.04 -8.96 3.72
CA HIS A 41 -1.06 -9.93 3.73
C HIS A 41 -2.42 -9.31 4.12
N ALA A 42 -2.41 -8.17 4.81
CA ALA A 42 -3.59 -7.49 5.34
C ALA A 42 -4.07 -6.34 4.43
N TRP A 43 -3.30 -5.95 3.41
CA TRP A 43 -3.67 -4.91 2.45
C TRP A 43 -5.01 -5.15 1.76
N ASP A 44 -5.27 -6.38 1.32
CA ASP A 44 -6.53 -6.75 0.66
C ASP A 44 -7.72 -6.50 1.59
N ALA A 45 -7.65 -7.01 2.82
CA ALA A 45 -8.69 -6.82 3.82
C ALA A 45 -8.87 -5.35 4.19
N TYR A 46 -7.78 -4.61 4.39
CA TYR A 46 -7.83 -3.18 4.69
C TYR A 46 -8.48 -2.37 3.55
N LEU A 47 -8.07 -2.63 2.31
CA LEU A 47 -8.64 -1.95 1.14
C LEU A 47 -10.11 -2.33 0.90
N LEU A 48 -10.52 -3.55 1.22
CA LEU A 48 -11.92 -3.98 1.09
C LEU A 48 -12.79 -3.36 2.20
N ASP A 49 -12.42 -3.63 3.45
CA ASP A 49 -13.30 -3.48 4.60
C ASP A 49 -13.00 -2.23 5.43
N GLY A 50 -11.84 -1.57 5.21
CA GLY A 50 -11.41 -0.40 5.97
C GLY A 50 -11.10 -0.70 7.43
N ASP A 51 -10.85 -1.97 7.78
CA ASP A 51 -10.65 -2.45 9.14
C ASP A 51 -9.39 -1.82 9.79
N PRO A 52 -9.56 -0.92 10.78
CA PRO A 52 -8.43 -0.27 11.44
C PRO A 52 -7.59 -1.24 12.28
N GLY A 53 -8.11 -2.42 12.65
CA GLY A 53 -7.35 -3.45 13.36
C GLY A 53 -6.23 -4.08 12.52
N ARG A 54 -6.11 -3.69 11.25
CA ARG A 54 -5.01 -4.06 10.33
C ARG A 54 -3.89 -3.03 10.30
N LEU A 55 -4.15 -1.83 10.79
CA LEU A 55 -3.16 -0.77 10.91
C LEU A 55 -2.22 -1.10 12.06
N ILE A 56 -0.93 -0.93 11.81
CA ILE A 56 0.14 -1.09 12.78
C ILE A 56 1.02 0.15 12.77
N ASP A 57 1.62 0.47 13.92
CA ASP A 57 2.63 1.52 13.97
C ASP A 57 3.92 0.99 13.29
N PRO A 58 4.45 1.68 12.27
CA PRO A 58 5.71 1.30 11.65
C PRO A 58 6.87 1.14 12.63
N ALA A 59 6.87 1.86 13.76
CA ALA A 59 7.89 1.76 14.80
C ALA A 59 7.88 0.41 15.54
N GLU A 60 6.79 -0.36 15.47
CA GLU A 60 6.68 -1.71 16.02
C GLU A 60 7.20 -2.79 15.07
N LEU A 61 7.57 -2.41 13.83
CA LEU A 61 8.11 -3.34 12.86
C LEU A 61 9.53 -3.77 13.21
N THR A 62 9.79 -5.07 13.11
CA THR A 62 11.15 -5.60 13.13
C THR A 62 11.90 -5.15 11.87
N LYS A 63 13.23 -5.19 11.92
CA LYS A 63 14.09 -4.89 10.78
C LYS A 63 13.73 -5.71 9.53
N ASP A 64 13.46 -7.00 9.69
CA ASP A 64 13.06 -7.88 8.59
C ASP A 64 11.71 -7.46 7.98
N HIS A 65 10.75 -7.04 8.82
CA HIS A 65 9.48 -6.53 8.32
C HIS A 65 9.64 -5.21 7.58
N LEU A 66 10.54 -4.31 8.04
CA LEU A 66 10.84 -3.05 7.36
C LEU A 66 11.45 -3.30 5.98
N VAL A 67 12.46 -4.17 5.89
CA VAL A 67 13.09 -4.55 4.61
C VAL A 67 12.05 -5.15 3.67
N ALA A 68 11.28 -6.14 4.11
CA ALA A 68 10.27 -6.79 3.29
C ALA A 68 9.17 -5.82 2.83
N SER A 69 8.77 -4.86 3.69
CA SER A 69 7.76 -3.85 3.35
C SER A 69 8.28 -2.87 2.30
N LEU A 70 9.52 -2.40 2.43
CA LEU A 70 10.16 -1.51 1.46
C LEU A 70 10.38 -2.19 0.11
N GLU A 71 10.88 -3.43 0.10
CA GLU A 71 11.04 -4.20 -1.13
C GLU A 71 9.69 -4.42 -1.83
N TRP A 72 8.65 -4.72 -1.07
CA TRP A 72 7.31 -4.88 -1.61
C TRP A 72 6.78 -3.57 -2.19
N LEU A 73 6.90 -2.43 -1.48
CA LEU A 73 6.51 -1.11 -2.00
C LEU A 73 7.20 -0.79 -3.32
N ARG A 74 8.50 -1.07 -3.43
CA ARG A 74 9.27 -0.89 -4.69
C ARG A 74 8.70 -1.73 -5.83
N GLN A 75 8.36 -2.99 -5.57
CA GLN A 75 7.69 -3.85 -6.56
C GLN A 75 6.31 -3.31 -6.97
N GLN A 76 5.61 -2.65 -6.04
CA GLN A 76 4.29 -2.07 -6.28
C GLN A 76 4.32 -0.62 -6.78
N ARG A 77 5.48 -0.01 -7.05
CA ARG A 77 5.59 1.40 -7.44
C ARG A 77 4.65 1.80 -8.58
N HIS A 78 4.64 1.05 -9.69
CA HIS A 78 3.78 1.37 -10.84
C HIS A 78 2.30 1.05 -10.59
N PRO A 79 1.92 -0.11 -10.01
CA PRO A 79 0.55 -0.36 -9.56
C PRO A 79 -0.01 0.71 -8.62
N LEU A 80 0.75 1.13 -7.61
CA LEU A 80 0.37 2.18 -6.67
C LEU A 80 0.12 3.51 -7.38
N TYR A 81 1.05 3.92 -8.24
CA TYR A 81 0.89 5.15 -9.02
C TYR A 81 -0.35 5.12 -9.92
N ARG A 82 -0.63 3.98 -10.55
CA ARG A 82 -1.85 3.84 -11.35
C ARG A 82 -3.12 3.95 -10.51
N ALA A 83 -3.12 3.33 -9.34
CA ALA A 83 -4.27 3.33 -8.45
C ALA A 83 -4.53 4.70 -7.80
N LEU A 84 -3.48 5.48 -7.56
CA LEU A 84 -3.53 6.78 -6.89
C LEU A 84 -3.64 7.97 -7.85
N GLU A 85 -2.85 7.95 -8.92
CA GLU A 85 -2.69 9.09 -9.83
C GLU A 85 -3.35 8.85 -11.20
N GLY A 86 -3.85 7.64 -11.47
CA GLY A 86 -4.44 7.27 -12.77
C GLY A 86 -3.42 7.10 -13.91
N GLY A 87 -2.13 7.32 -13.66
CA GLY A 87 -1.08 7.22 -14.66
C GLY A 87 -0.59 5.79 -14.91
N HIS A 88 0.03 5.55 -16.06
CA HIS A 88 0.47 4.18 -16.44
C HIS A 88 1.78 3.75 -15.78
N ARG A 89 2.69 4.71 -15.55
CA ARG A 89 4.03 4.48 -15.00
C ARG A 89 4.40 5.61 -14.04
N ALA A 90 4.81 5.23 -12.84
CA ALA A 90 5.31 6.18 -11.83
C ALA A 90 6.59 6.90 -12.30
N PRO A 91 6.66 8.23 -12.20
CA PRO A 91 7.90 8.99 -12.36
C PRO A 91 9.00 8.50 -11.40
N GLU A 92 10.25 8.77 -11.74
CA GLU A 92 11.39 8.53 -10.85
C GLU A 92 11.26 9.34 -9.56
N GLY A 93 11.65 8.75 -8.43
CA GLY A 93 11.53 9.39 -7.11
C GLY A 93 10.10 9.50 -6.56
N TRP A 94 9.07 9.06 -7.30
CA TRP A 94 7.67 9.21 -6.87
C TRP A 94 7.38 8.43 -5.59
N LEU A 95 7.80 7.16 -5.50
CA LEU A 95 7.55 6.35 -4.31
C LEU A 95 8.30 6.92 -3.09
N GLU A 96 9.53 7.38 -3.33
CA GLU A 96 10.43 7.98 -2.36
C GLU A 96 9.95 9.37 -1.88
N SER A 97 9.06 10.00 -2.65
CA SER A 97 8.40 11.24 -2.24
C SER A 97 7.27 11.03 -1.21
N LEU A 98 6.72 9.82 -1.12
CA LEU A 98 5.59 9.52 -0.23
C LEU A 98 6.03 9.53 1.25
N PRO A 99 5.27 10.18 2.15
CA PRO A 99 5.58 10.26 3.58
C PRO A 99 5.87 8.90 4.22
N LEU A 100 5.00 7.92 3.97
CA LEU A 100 5.14 6.57 4.52
C LEU A 100 6.42 5.87 4.07
N HIS A 101 6.81 6.00 2.80
CA HIS A 101 8.05 5.40 2.32
C HIS A 101 9.26 6.01 3.03
N ARG A 102 9.30 7.34 3.16
CA ARG A 102 10.37 8.04 3.89
C ARG A 102 10.47 7.55 5.33
N ARG A 103 9.31 7.44 6.00
CA ARG A 103 9.25 6.95 7.38
C ARG A 103 9.77 5.53 7.55
N LEU A 104 9.37 4.60 6.67
CA LEU A 104 9.88 3.23 6.69
C LEU A 104 11.40 3.16 6.45
N VAL A 105 11.94 4.03 5.59
CA VAL A 105 13.39 4.13 5.36
C VAL A 105 14.13 4.71 6.57
N GLU A 106 13.59 5.73 7.23
CA GLU A 106 14.16 6.29 8.47
C GLU A 106 14.25 5.23 9.57
N LEU A 107 13.17 4.46 9.77
CA LEU A 107 13.10 3.41 10.78
C LEU A 107 14.08 2.27 10.51
N LEU A 108 14.37 1.97 9.23
CA LEU A 108 15.34 0.94 8.86
C LEU A 108 16.80 1.33 9.21
N HIS A 109 17.10 2.63 9.21
CA HIS A 109 18.45 3.16 9.46
C HIS A 109 18.67 3.62 10.90
N ARG A 110 17.63 3.54 11.74
CA ARG A 110 17.72 3.80 13.19
C ARG A 110 18.39 2.63 13.91
#